data_AF-A0A0X1KYM2-F1
#
_entry.id   AF-A0A0X1KYM2-F1
#
_cell.length_a   1.000
_cell.length_b   1.000
_cell.length_c   1.000
_cell.angle_alpha   90.00
_cell.angle_beta   90.00
_cell.angle_gamma   90.00
#
_symmetry.space_group_name_H-M   'P 1'
#
loop_
_entity.id
_entity.type
_entity.pdbx_description
1 polymer ?
#
loop_
_entity_poly.entity_id
_entity_poly.type
_entity_poly.pdbx_seq_one_letter_code
_entity_poly.pdbx_strand_id
1 'polypeptide(L)'
;MKFFPTRTLLCLCIAAPCLPAIAQNDPIELPDIGTVAGSTLTIDQELIYGDAYMRMLRNNQPVINDPVLNEYIDNLGHRLVASANDVKTPFTFFMIRDRNINAFAFFGGYVALHSGLFLHAQSESELASVMAHEIAHVTQRHLARSMEEQARRSPATIAALAGSLLLAIAAPEAGIAAINATMAGSIQGQINYTRSNEKEADRFGIATLAKAGFDANAMPQFFTRLADEYRYASKPPPMLLTHPLPEDRITDSRERARQYPPLKLAPHLDYHLARARIIARYAGIDADAALDWFARSEKKIDATLQPSIQYGKALVYLDLKQFDKAEPLLTQLVKEQPDNHFYLDAISDLYIELKQADKAQSLLEKALKQTPNNSVLTINYANVLLKQDKFTDAIRILQRYTHDNPNDINGWQLLSEANSRLGNSAEDLAARGEIMALQANWNKAIQFYTQASQLVELGSLAQARYDARIDQLMVQRERFLSLQ
;
A
#
# COMPACT_ATOMS: atom_id res chain seq x y z
N MET A 1 92.78 35.66 -56.96
CA MET A 1 91.33 35.75 -57.29
C MET A 1 90.63 34.62 -56.55
N LYS A 2 89.64 34.94 -55.70
CA LYS A 2 88.88 33.97 -54.87
C LYS A 2 88.05 33.06 -55.77
N PHE A 3 88.07 31.75 -55.53
CA PHE A 3 86.92 30.81 -55.58
C PHE A 3 87.42 29.44 -55.06
N PHE A 4 86.86 28.95 -53.94
CA PHE A 4 87.16 27.66 -53.32
C PHE A 4 86.04 26.64 -53.66
N PRO A 5 86.36 25.33 -53.68
CA PRO A 5 85.57 24.30 -54.34
C PRO A 5 84.52 23.68 -53.41
N THR A 6 83.41 23.27 -54.01
CA THR A 6 82.32 22.51 -53.40
C THR A 6 82.68 21.01 -53.34
N ARG A 7 82.56 20.42 -52.14
CA ARG A 7 82.60 18.97 -51.93
C ARG A 7 81.19 18.47 -51.65
N THR A 8 80.75 17.55 -52.48
CA THR A 8 79.51 16.78 -52.40
C THR A 8 79.63 15.75 -51.27
N LEU A 9 78.64 15.67 -50.39
CA LEU A 9 78.55 14.65 -49.33
C LEU A 9 77.27 13.84 -49.53
N LEU A 10 77.46 12.55 -49.77
CA LEU A 10 76.45 11.51 -49.88
C LEU A 10 76.05 11.09 -48.46
N CYS A 11 74.79 11.23 -48.07
CA CYS A 11 74.27 10.67 -46.81
C CYS A 11 73.19 9.62 -47.11
N LEU A 12 73.45 8.42 -46.60
CA LEU A 12 72.63 7.21 -46.67
C LEU A 12 71.38 7.36 -45.79
N CYS A 13 70.17 7.20 -46.33
CA CYS A 13 68.94 7.10 -45.55
C CYS A 13 68.70 5.64 -45.14
N ILE A 14 68.75 5.35 -43.84
CA ILE A 14 68.33 4.07 -43.25
C ILE A 14 66.82 4.14 -43.01
N ALA A 15 66.07 3.20 -43.61
CA ALA A 15 64.64 3.03 -43.38
C ALA A 15 64.39 2.29 -42.06
N ALA A 16 63.66 2.93 -41.14
CA ALA A 16 63.13 2.30 -39.92
C ALA A 16 61.67 1.88 -40.15
N PRO A 17 61.24 0.67 -39.75
CA PRO A 17 59.85 0.26 -39.85
C PRO A 17 59.01 0.88 -38.72
N CYS A 18 57.93 1.58 -39.10
CA CYS A 18 56.86 1.98 -38.18
C CYS A 18 56.10 0.73 -37.69
N LEU A 19 56.05 0.52 -36.38
CA LEU A 19 55.08 -0.38 -35.74
C LEU A 19 53.68 0.27 -35.80
N PRO A 20 52.61 -0.49 -36.10
CA PRO A 20 51.25 0.03 -35.99
C PRO A 20 50.87 0.23 -34.52
N ALA A 21 50.24 1.36 -34.21
CA ALA A 21 49.64 1.63 -32.91
C ALA A 21 48.53 0.60 -32.64
N ILE A 22 48.61 -0.07 -31.49
CA ILE A 22 47.49 -0.84 -30.94
C ILE A 22 46.47 0.19 -30.44
N ALA A 23 45.36 0.33 -31.16
CA ALA A 23 44.19 1.01 -30.64
C ALA A 23 43.63 0.18 -29.47
N GLN A 24 43.58 0.77 -28.27
CA GLN A 24 42.71 0.26 -27.22
C GLN A 24 41.28 0.44 -27.71
N ASN A 25 40.63 -0.68 -28.04
CA ASN A 25 39.19 -0.71 -28.21
C ASN A 25 38.56 -0.51 -26.83
N ASP A 26 38.27 0.74 -26.48
CA ASP A 26 37.20 0.97 -25.51
C ASP A 26 35.95 0.29 -26.09
N PRO A 27 35.32 -0.65 -25.36
CA PRO A 27 34.08 -1.22 -25.82
C PRO A 27 33.09 -0.06 -25.88
N ILE A 28 32.65 0.27 -27.10
CA ILE A 28 31.50 1.12 -27.31
C ILE A 28 30.35 0.40 -26.60
N GLU A 29 29.99 0.85 -25.40
CA GLU A 29 28.72 0.52 -24.76
C GLU A 29 27.63 1.13 -25.63
N LEU A 30 27.20 0.34 -26.60
CA LEU A 30 25.99 0.61 -27.35
C LEU A 30 24.82 0.56 -26.35
N PRO A 31 23.88 1.52 -26.41
CA PRO A 31 22.62 1.39 -25.68
C PRO A 31 21.99 0.05 -26.08
N ASP A 32 21.71 -0.81 -25.10
CA ASP A 32 20.99 -2.06 -25.32
C ASP A 32 19.56 -1.71 -25.74
N ILE A 33 19.33 -1.62 -27.04
CA ILE A 33 18.00 -1.55 -27.62
C ILE A 33 17.50 -3.00 -27.65
N GLY A 34 17.03 -3.44 -26.49
CA GLY A 34 16.71 -4.83 -26.15
C GLY A 34 16.08 -5.61 -27.30
N THR A 35 16.73 -6.73 -27.64
CA THR A 35 16.23 -7.72 -28.60
C THR A 35 14.93 -8.36 -28.10
N VAL A 36 13.96 -8.49 -29.02
CA VAL A 36 12.52 -8.76 -28.84
C VAL A 36 12.18 -10.20 -28.38
N ALA A 37 12.98 -10.85 -27.55
CA ALA A 37 12.71 -12.21 -27.06
C ALA A 37 13.24 -12.45 -25.63
N GLY A 38 12.53 -11.90 -24.65
CA GLY A 38 12.70 -12.18 -23.22
C GLY A 38 11.45 -11.68 -22.50
N SER A 39 10.97 -12.40 -21.49
CA SER A 39 9.87 -11.96 -20.62
C SER A 39 10.05 -10.50 -20.23
N THR A 40 9.23 -9.60 -20.77
CA THR A 40 9.56 -8.16 -20.83
C THR A 40 9.54 -7.46 -19.47
N LEU A 41 8.91 -8.07 -18.44
CA LEU A 41 9.00 -7.61 -17.05
C LEU A 41 9.49 -8.74 -16.14
N THR A 42 10.65 -8.56 -15.54
CA THR A 42 11.17 -9.43 -14.46
C THR A 42 10.41 -9.19 -13.16
N ILE A 43 10.51 -10.11 -12.19
CA ILE A 43 9.92 -9.91 -10.85
C ILE A 43 10.51 -8.67 -10.17
N ASP A 44 11.82 -8.46 -10.29
CA ASP A 44 12.48 -7.30 -9.69
C ASP A 44 11.97 -5.98 -10.28
N GLN A 45 11.72 -5.95 -11.59
CA GLN A 45 11.08 -4.81 -12.23
C GLN A 45 9.64 -4.62 -11.72
N GLU A 46 8.85 -5.68 -11.56
CA GLU A 46 7.50 -5.58 -10.98
C GLU A 46 7.53 -4.97 -9.57
N LEU A 47 8.50 -5.33 -8.74
CA LEU A 47 8.66 -4.75 -7.40
C LEU A 47 8.98 -3.25 -7.47
N ILE A 48 9.87 -2.85 -8.38
CA ILE A 48 10.23 -1.44 -8.58
C ILE A 48 9.03 -0.63 -9.07
N TYR A 49 8.32 -1.11 -10.11
CA TYR A 49 7.12 -0.44 -10.64
C TYR A 49 5.98 -0.41 -9.61
N GLY A 50 5.83 -1.46 -8.82
CA GLY A 50 4.86 -1.54 -7.74
C GLY A 50 5.09 -0.51 -6.65
N ASP A 51 6.30 -0.44 -6.09
CA ASP A 51 6.66 0.55 -5.06
C ASP A 51 6.50 1.98 -5.58
N ALA A 52 6.96 2.23 -6.81
CA ALA A 52 6.77 3.48 -7.54
C ALA A 52 5.29 3.90 -7.60
N TYR A 53 4.42 3.01 -8.07
CA TYR A 53 2.99 3.31 -8.18
C TYR A 53 2.33 3.47 -6.80
N MET A 54 2.69 2.65 -5.82
CA MET A 54 2.16 2.75 -4.46
C MET A 54 2.48 4.12 -3.82
N ARG A 55 3.70 4.63 -4.00
CA ARG A 55 4.09 5.97 -3.50
C ARG A 55 3.28 7.09 -4.15
N MET A 56 3.06 7.03 -5.47
CA MET A 56 2.19 7.97 -6.17
C MET A 56 0.73 7.86 -5.69
N LEU A 57 0.24 6.63 -5.48
CA LEU A 57 -1.12 6.37 -5.02
C LEU A 57 -1.34 6.96 -3.63
N ARG A 58 -0.39 6.79 -2.70
CA ARG A 58 -0.45 7.40 -1.35
C ARG A 58 -0.60 8.92 -1.37
N ASN A 59 -0.03 9.58 -2.37
CA ASN A 59 -0.15 11.04 -2.50
C ASN A 59 -1.48 11.48 -3.11
N ASN A 60 -2.07 10.64 -3.99
CA ASN A 60 -3.18 11.05 -4.86
C ASN A 60 -4.53 10.42 -4.50
N GLN A 61 -4.55 9.37 -3.67
CA GLN A 61 -5.75 8.66 -3.26
C GLN A 61 -5.92 8.69 -1.74
N PRO A 62 -7.16 8.65 -1.23
CA PRO A 62 -7.44 8.68 0.21
C PRO A 62 -7.19 7.30 0.83
N VAL A 63 -5.92 6.89 0.93
CA VAL A 63 -5.51 5.65 1.61
C VAL A 63 -5.86 5.73 3.09
N ILE A 64 -6.48 4.67 3.61
CA ILE A 64 -6.82 4.53 5.02
C ILE A 64 -5.58 4.03 5.76
N ASN A 65 -4.99 4.87 6.61
CA ASN A 65 -3.87 4.51 7.49
C ASN A 65 -4.40 4.24 8.91
N ASP A 66 -5.34 3.31 9.04
CA ASP A 66 -5.91 2.95 10.34
C ASP A 66 -5.23 1.67 10.86
N PRO A 67 -4.55 1.69 12.03
CA PRO A 67 -3.73 0.56 12.47
C PRO A 67 -4.51 -0.76 12.60
N VAL A 68 -5.71 -0.75 13.19
CA VAL A 68 -6.50 -1.97 13.41
C VAL A 68 -7.12 -2.50 12.12
N LEU A 69 -7.54 -1.63 11.19
CA LEU A 69 -8.00 -2.07 9.87
C LEU A 69 -6.85 -2.65 9.04
N ASN A 70 -5.67 -2.02 9.08
CA ASN A 70 -4.47 -2.50 8.41
C ASN A 70 -4.05 -3.87 8.95
N GLU A 71 -4.00 -4.05 10.27
CA GLU A 71 -3.72 -5.35 10.87
C GLU A 71 -4.75 -6.41 10.44
N TYR A 72 -6.04 -6.07 10.43
CA TYR A 72 -7.10 -7.00 10.03
C TYR A 72 -6.96 -7.47 8.58
N ILE A 73 -6.86 -6.55 7.62
CA ILE A 73 -6.75 -6.90 6.20
C ILE A 73 -5.42 -7.60 5.90
N ASP A 74 -4.35 -7.24 6.60
CA ASP A 74 -3.04 -7.84 6.40
C ASP A 74 -3.02 -9.29 6.91
N ASN A 75 -3.60 -9.55 8.10
CA ASN A 75 -3.77 -10.89 8.64
C ASN A 75 -4.63 -11.77 7.73
N LEU A 76 -5.77 -11.25 7.26
CA LEU A 76 -6.66 -11.97 6.35
C LEU A 76 -5.97 -12.27 5.01
N GLY A 77 -5.31 -11.26 4.44
CA GLY A 77 -4.58 -11.38 3.18
C GLY A 77 -3.43 -12.38 3.26
N HIS A 78 -2.60 -12.31 4.29
CA HIS A 78 -1.49 -13.25 4.47
C HIS A 78 -1.95 -14.68 4.75
N ARG A 79 -3.09 -14.89 5.42
CA ARG A 79 -3.71 -16.21 5.54
C ARG A 79 -4.09 -16.80 4.16
N LEU A 80 -4.59 -15.97 3.26
CA LEU A 80 -4.91 -16.37 1.88
C LEU A 80 -3.65 -16.62 1.06
N VAL A 81 -2.66 -15.73 1.11
CA VAL A 81 -1.38 -15.87 0.40
C VAL A 81 -0.64 -17.15 0.82
N ALA A 82 -0.65 -17.50 2.11
CA ALA A 82 -0.08 -18.75 2.61
C ALA A 82 -0.75 -20.01 2.01
N SER A 83 -1.98 -19.87 1.52
CA SER A 83 -2.73 -20.94 0.86
C SER A 83 -2.65 -20.89 -0.67
N ALA A 84 -2.22 -19.77 -1.25
CA ALA A 84 -2.09 -19.59 -2.69
C ALA A 84 -0.91 -20.41 -3.27
N ASN A 85 -0.95 -20.66 -4.58
CA ASN A 85 0.14 -21.28 -5.31
C ASN A 85 0.95 -20.21 -6.05
N ASP A 86 2.19 -20.53 -6.42
CA ASP A 86 3.04 -19.71 -7.29
C ASP A 86 3.24 -18.25 -6.82
N VAL A 87 3.27 -18.03 -5.51
CA VAL A 87 3.62 -16.74 -4.90
C VAL A 87 5.10 -16.43 -5.17
N LYS A 88 5.37 -15.33 -5.88
CA LYS A 88 6.73 -14.87 -6.25
C LYS A 88 7.11 -13.50 -5.70
N THR A 89 6.16 -12.77 -5.13
CA THR A 89 6.34 -11.42 -4.58
C THR A 89 5.85 -11.38 -3.13
N PRO A 90 6.37 -10.46 -2.30
CA PRO A 90 5.66 -10.07 -1.09
C PRO A 90 4.26 -9.55 -1.45
N PHE A 91 3.34 -9.60 -0.50
CA PHE A 91 2.02 -9.00 -0.64
C PHE A 91 1.88 -7.81 0.31
N THR A 92 1.16 -6.79 -0.12
CA THR A 92 0.81 -5.64 0.72
C THR A 92 -0.65 -5.31 0.48
N PHE A 93 -1.44 -5.45 1.53
CA PHE A 93 -2.87 -5.13 1.51
C PHE A 93 -3.08 -3.74 2.07
N PHE A 94 -3.89 -2.93 1.39
CA PHE A 94 -4.22 -1.59 1.87
C PHE A 94 -5.62 -1.20 1.46
N MET A 95 -6.17 -0.22 2.17
CA MET A 95 -7.52 0.26 1.94
C MET A 95 -7.55 1.66 1.34
N ILE A 96 -8.53 1.89 0.46
CA ILE A 96 -8.86 3.19 -0.10
C ILE A 96 -10.24 3.60 0.42
N ARG A 97 -10.36 4.83 0.93
CA ARG A 97 -11.63 5.40 1.36
C ARG A 97 -12.47 5.79 0.15
N ASP A 98 -13.26 4.83 -0.33
CA ASP A 98 -14.23 4.99 -1.40
C ASP A 98 -15.45 4.12 -1.10
N ARG A 99 -16.63 4.71 -1.13
CA ARG A 99 -17.90 4.03 -0.86
C ARG A 99 -18.31 3.08 -1.99
N ASN A 100 -17.78 3.27 -3.20
CA ASN A 100 -18.04 2.35 -4.30
C ASN A 100 -17.32 1.02 -4.06
N ILE A 101 -18.02 -0.09 -4.32
CA ILE A 101 -17.43 -1.42 -4.28
C ILE A 101 -16.34 -1.54 -5.35
N ASN A 102 -15.13 -1.87 -4.90
CA ASN A 102 -14.00 -2.19 -5.77
C ASN A 102 -12.88 -2.88 -4.99
N ALA A 103 -12.07 -3.64 -5.71
CA ALA A 103 -10.78 -4.14 -5.30
C ALA A 103 -9.91 -4.22 -6.56
N PHE A 104 -8.59 -4.14 -6.40
CA PHE A 104 -7.68 -4.34 -7.52
C PHE A 104 -6.28 -4.68 -7.02
N ALA A 105 -5.51 -5.38 -7.83
CA ALA A 105 -4.10 -5.61 -7.62
C ALA A 105 -3.23 -5.04 -8.74
N PHE A 106 -1.98 -4.72 -8.40
CA PHE A 106 -0.95 -4.30 -9.35
C PHE A 106 0.41 -4.92 -9.03
N PHE A 107 1.42 -4.56 -9.82
CA PHE A 107 2.77 -5.10 -9.73
C PHE A 107 3.34 -5.08 -8.32
N GLY A 108 4.17 -6.07 -7.98
CA GLY A 108 4.82 -6.17 -6.68
C GLY A 108 3.92 -6.66 -5.55
N GLY A 109 2.74 -7.20 -5.86
CA GLY A 109 1.84 -7.83 -4.89
C GLY A 109 1.04 -6.85 -4.03
N TYR A 110 0.87 -5.61 -4.50
CA TYR A 110 -0.02 -4.66 -3.84
C TYR A 110 -1.47 -4.95 -4.20
N VAL A 111 -2.31 -5.05 -3.18
CA VAL A 111 -3.76 -5.32 -3.30
C VAL A 111 -4.53 -4.23 -2.57
N ALA A 112 -5.33 -3.48 -3.32
CA ALA A 112 -6.17 -2.40 -2.82
C ALA A 112 -7.60 -2.88 -2.59
N LEU A 113 -8.19 -2.49 -1.47
CA LEU A 113 -9.59 -2.74 -1.12
C LEU A 113 -10.31 -1.41 -0.89
N HIS A 114 -11.45 -1.18 -1.55
CA HIS A 114 -12.26 -0.01 -1.23
C HIS A 114 -13.06 -0.25 0.06
N SER A 115 -13.24 0.79 0.88
CA SER A 115 -14.06 0.71 2.10
C SER A 115 -15.52 0.30 1.80
N GLY A 116 -16.02 0.63 0.61
CA GLY A 116 -17.31 0.19 0.09
C GLY A 116 -17.48 -1.32 0.08
N LEU A 117 -16.42 -2.12 -0.11
CA LEU A 117 -16.51 -3.58 -0.13
C LEU A 117 -17.13 -4.14 1.17
N PHE A 118 -16.83 -3.54 2.32
CA PHE A 118 -17.37 -3.92 3.62
C PHE A 118 -18.84 -3.53 3.81
N LEU A 119 -19.40 -2.68 2.95
CA LEU A 119 -20.83 -2.36 2.94
C LEU A 119 -21.64 -3.47 2.25
N HIS A 120 -21.05 -4.12 1.24
CA HIS A 120 -21.71 -5.13 0.40
C HIS A 120 -21.40 -6.59 0.79
N ALA A 121 -20.20 -6.86 1.31
CA ALA A 121 -19.84 -8.18 1.82
C ALA A 121 -20.66 -8.52 3.08
N GLN A 122 -21.28 -9.69 3.10
CA GLN A 122 -22.15 -10.16 4.19
C GLN A 122 -21.43 -11.08 5.17
N SER A 123 -20.27 -11.62 4.79
CA SER A 123 -19.43 -12.46 5.63
C SER A 123 -17.95 -12.23 5.33
N GLU A 124 -17.09 -12.66 6.26
CA GLU A 124 -15.64 -12.65 6.04
C GLU A 124 -15.23 -13.52 4.85
N SER A 125 -15.93 -14.64 4.59
CA SER A 125 -15.62 -15.50 3.43
C SER A 125 -15.87 -14.80 2.10
N GLU A 126 -16.81 -13.85 2.03
CA GLU A 126 -17.04 -13.08 0.82
C GLU A 126 -15.97 -12.02 0.60
N LEU A 127 -15.57 -11.31 1.66
CA LEU A 127 -14.41 -10.42 1.60
C LEU A 127 -13.15 -11.20 1.18
N ALA A 128 -12.91 -12.34 1.83
CA ALA A 128 -11.82 -13.24 1.53
C ALA A 128 -11.88 -13.76 0.08
N SER A 129 -13.07 -13.96 -0.48
CA SER A 129 -13.24 -14.39 -1.88
C SER A 129 -12.76 -13.33 -2.87
N VAL A 130 -13.05 -12.05 -2.61
CA VAL A 130 -12.56 -10.93 -3.42
C VAL A 130 -11.04 -10.80 -3.27
N MET A 131 -10.52 -10.89 -2.05
CA MET A 131 -9.07 -10.86 -1.83
C MET A 131 -8.35 -12.05 -2.50
N ALA A 132 -8.92 -13.26 -2.45
CA ALA A 132 -8.36 -14.43 -3.11
C ALA A 132 -8.37 -14.30 -4.64
N HIS A 133 -9.39 -13.64 -5.19
CA HIS A 133 -9.47 -13.28 -6.61
C HIS A 133 -8.33 -12.32 -7.01
N GLU A 134 -8.12 -11.26 -6.24
CA GLU A 134 -7.03 -10.31 -6.48
C GLU A 134 -5.64 -10.95 -6.32
N ILE A 135 -5.47 -11.83 -5.31
CA ILE A 135 -4.24 -12.62 -5.16
C ILE A 135 -4.00 -13.47 -6.40
N ALA A 136 -5.04 -14.11 -6.95
CA ALA A 136 -4.92 -14.89 -8.18
C ALA A 136 -4.52 -14.02 -9.39
N HIS A 137 -4.99 -12.77 -9.49
CA HIS A 137 -4.51 -11.85 -10.53
C HIS A 137 -3.00 -11.60 -10.45
N VAL A 138 -2.46 -11.47 -9.24
CA VAL A 138 -1.02 -11.30 -9.00
C VAL A 138 -0.24 -12.58 -9.29
N THR A 139 -0.63 -13.72 -8.72
CA THR A 139 0.12 -14.98 -8.89
C THR A 139 0.12 -15.46 -10.33
N GLN A 140 -0.99 -15.26 -11.05
CA GLN A 140 -1.10 -15.56 -12.48
C GLN A 140 -0.52 -14.45 -13.38
N ARG A 141 0.05 -13.39 -12.78
CA ARG A 141 0.71 -12.27 -13.46
C ARG A 141 -0.13 -11.68 -14.59
N HIS A 142 -1.46 -11.56 -14.38
CA HIS A 142 -2.39 -11.13 -15.43
C HIS A 142 -2.06 -9.76 -15.98
N LEU A 143 -1.69 -8.80 -15.12
CA LEU A 143 -1.30 -7.45 -15.55
C LEU A 143 -0.01 -7.47 -16.38
N ALA A 144 1.00 -8.23 -15.94
CA ALA A 144 2.27 -8.36 -16.66
C ALA A 144 2.08 -9.00 -18.05
N ARG A 145 1.32 -10.10 -18.12
CA ARG A 145 0.98 -10.79 -19.38
C ARG A 145 0.19 -9.87 -20.31
N SER A 146 -0.78 -9.12 -19.79
CA SER A 146 -1.56 -8.16 -20.57
C SER A 146 -0.71 -7.03 -21.13
N MET A 147 0.19 -6.46 -20.33
CA MET A 147 1.12 -5.42 -20.79
C MET A 147 2.10 -5.96 -21.83
N GLU A 148 2.61 -7.19 -21.65
CA GLU A 148 3.47 -7.84 -22.64
C GLU A 148 2.74 -8.04 -23.98
N GLU A 149 1.51 -8.56 -23.96
CA GLU A 149 0.70 -8.73 -25.16
C GLU A 149 0.43 -7.40 -25.87
N GLN A 150 0.16 -6.33 -25.11
CA GLN A 150 -0.06 -4.99 -25.65
C GLN A 150 1.22 -4.38 -26.22
N ALA A 151 2.38 -4.55 -25.56
CA ALA A 151 3.69 -4.13 -26.08
C ALA A 151 3.98 -4.82 -27.41
N ARG A 152 3.71 -6.13 -27.51
CA ARG A 152 3.90 -6.89 -28.76
C ARG A 152 3.00 -6.39 -29.90
N ARG A 153 1.78 -5.94 -29.59
CA ARG A 153 0.82 -5.46 -30.60
C ARG A 153 1.04 -4.01 -31.02
N SER A 154 1.43 -3.14 -30.09
CA SER A 154 1.71 -1.73 -30.36
C SER A 154 2.83 -1.21 -29.46
N PRO A 155 4.11 -1.47 -29.83
CA PRO A 155 5.27 -1.01 -29.06
C PRO A 155 5.25 0.51 -28.86
N ALA A 156 4.84 1.26 -29.89
CA ALA A 156 4.74 2.72 -29.84
C ALA A 156 3.68 3.23 -28.86
N THR A 157 2.58 2.51 -28.65
CA THR A 157 1.54 2.89 -27.67
C THR A 157 2.00 2.66 -26.24
N ILE A 158 2.73 1.57 -25.96
CA ILE A 158 3.32 1.36 -24.63
C ILE A 158 4.45 2.35 -24.37
N ALA A 159 5.29 2.65 -25.36
CA ALA A 159 6.30 3.70 -25.25
C ALA A 159 5.67 5.08 -25.02
N ALA A 160 4.49 5.36 -25.58
CA ALA A 160 3.75 6.59 -25.34
C ALA A 160 3.03 6.63 -23.98
N LEU A 161 2.58 5.48 -23.45
CA LEU A 161 1.97 5.39 -22.11
C LEU A 161 3.01 5.45 -21.00
N ALA A 162 4.14 4.76 -21.18
CA ALA A 162 5.34 4.97 -20.40
C ALA A 162 5.68 6.47 -20.50
N GLY A 163 5.87 6.98 -21.72
CA GLY A 163 6.05 8.38 -22.13
C GLY A 163 5.17 9.42 -21.43
N SER A 164 3.89 9.16 -21.29
CA SER A 164 2.93 10.09 -20.66
C SER A 164 2.96 10.03 -19.14
N LEU A 165 3.25 8.86 -18.56
CA LEU A 165 3.59 8.74 -17.14
C LEU A 165 4.85 9.55 -16.83
N LEU A 166 5.79 9.67 -17.78
CA LEU A 166 7.06 10.39 -17.63
C LEU A 166 6.86 11.90 -17.47
N LEU A 167 5.94 12.47 -18.25
CA LEU A 167 5.65 13.90 -18.23
C LEU A 167 4.89 14.33 -16.95
N ALA A 168 4.15 13.42 -16.31
CA ALA A 168 3.49 13.62 -15.02
C ALA A 168 4.46 13.83 -13.86
N ILE A 169 5.66 13.27 -14.01
CA ILE A 169 6.62 13.09 -12.93
C ILE A 169 7.73 14.15 -12.98
N ALA A 170 8.12 14.60 -14.17
CA ALA A 170 9.30 15.45 -14.37
C ALA A 170 9.12 16.93 -13.98
N ALA A 171 7.88 17.44 -13.87
CA ALA A 171 7.64 18.85 -13.54
C ALA A 171 6.36 19.03 -12.70
N PRO A 172 6.45 19.03 -11.36
CA PRO A 172 5.30 19.26 -10.49
C PRO A 172 4.66 20.63 -10.74
N GLU A 173 5.45 21.70 -10.88
CA GLU A 173 4.93 23.07 -10.99
C GLU A 173 4.41 23.44 -12.40
N ALA A 174 4.93 22.81 -13.46
CA ALA A 174 4.43 22.98 -14.83
C ALA A 174 3.40 21.90 -15.23
N GLY A 175 3.36 20.78 -14.51
CA GLY A 175 2.47 19.63 -14.74
C GLY A 175 1.14 19.69 -14.00
N ILE A 176 0.98 20.55 -12.97
CA ILE A 176 -0.31 20.78 -12.29
C ILE A 176 -1.40 21.28 -13.25
N ALA A 177 -1.03 21.97 -14.34
CA ALA A 177 -2.01 22.41 -15.35
C ALA A 177 -2.39 21.31 -16.36
N ALA A 178 -1.58 20.26 -16.52
CA ALA A 178 -1.77 19.24 -17.54
C ALA A 178 -2.25 17.88 -16.98
N ILE A 179 -1.98 17.58 -15.70
CA ILE A 179 -2.07 16.22 -15.17
C ILE A 179 -2.86 16.26 -13.87
N ASN A 180 -4.18 16.31 -14.03
CA ASN A 180 -5.15 16.16 -12.95
C ASN A 180 -5.22 14.68 -12.49
N ALA A 181 -5.90 14.47 -11.35
CA ALA A 181 -6.34 13.19 -10.79
C ALA A 181 -6.93 12.17 -11.81
N THR A 182 -7.26 12.63 -13.02
CA THR A 182 -7.62 11.87 -14.21
C THR A 182 -6.62 10.75 -14.56
N MET A 183 -5.30 10.94 -14.36
CA MET A 183 -4.30 9.94 -14.79
C MET A 183 -4.11 8.77 -13.82
N ALA A 184 -4.12 9.02 -12.50
CA ALA A 184 -4.09 7.94 -11.51
C ALA A 184 -5.36 7.07 -11.60
N GLY A 185 -6.51 7.70 -11.85
CA GLY A 185 -7.75 7.01 -12.17
C GLY A 185 -7.75 6.34 -13.56
N SER A 186 -6.98 6.84 -14.53
CA SER A 186 -6.90 6.22 -15.87
C SER A 186 -6.08 4.94 -15.89
N ILE A 187 -5.05 4.80 -15.05
CA ILE A 187 -4.32 3.53 -14.91
C ILE A 187 -5.28 2.44 -14.42
N GLN A 188 -6.02 2.70 -13.35
CA GLN A 188 -7.05 1.77 -12.86
C GLN A 188 -8.12 1.48 -13.92
N GLY A 189 -8.60 2.52 -14.63
CA GLY A 189 -9.57 2.38 -15.71
C GLY A 189 -9.04 1.68 -16.98
N GLN A 190 -7.73 1.49 -17.09
CA GLN A 190 -7.06 0.76 -18.18
C GLN A 190 -6.76 -0.71 -17.82
N ILE A 191 -6.82 -1.09 -16.54
CA ILE A 191 -6.74 -2.48 -16.10
C ILE A 191 -8.09 -3.14 -16.40
N ASN A 192 -8.26 -3.59 -17.64
CA ASN A 192 -9.43 -4.34 -18.08
C ASN A 192 -9.02 -5.79 -18.33
N TYR A 193 -9.42 -6.69 -17.44
CA TYR A 193 -9.08 -8.09 -17.56
C TYR A 193 -9.94 -8.77 -18.64
N THR A 194 -9.29 -9.62 -19.43
CA THR A 194 -10.00 -10.45 -20.41
C THR A 194 -10.89 -11.46 -19.68
N ARG A 195 -11.95 -11.94 -20.35
CA ARG A 195 -12.82 -12.98 -19.79
C ARG A 195 -12.06 -14.25 -19.40
N SER A 196 -10.95 -14.57 -20.08
CA SER A 196 -10.10 -15.70 -19.72
C SER A 196 -9.33 -15.45 -18.43
N ASN A 197 -8.77 -14.24 -18.23
CA ASN A 197 -8.09 -13.86 -17.00
C ASN A 197 -9.04 -13.95 -15.80
N GLU A 198 -10.27 -13.48 -15.97
CA GLU A 198 -11.30 -13.54 -14.93
C GLU A 198 -11.67 -14.98 -14.54
N LYS A 199 -11.90 -15.88 -15.51
CA LYS A 199 -12.18 -17.30 -15.23
C LYS A 199 -10.99 -18.01 -14.59
N GLU A 200 -9.77 -17.63 -14.97
CA GLU A 200 -8.55 -18.13 -14.35
C GLU A 200 -8.45 -17.67 -12.89
N ALA A 201 -8.66 -16.38 -12.63
CA ALA A 201 -8.67 -15.80 -11.29
C ALA A 201 -9.76 -16.40 -10.39
N ASP A 202 -10.99 -16.59 -10.90
CA ASP A 202 -12.08 -17.27 -10.18
C ASP A 202 -11.67 -18.69 -9.76
N ARG A 203 -11.05 -19.44 -10.68
CA ARG A 203 -10.62 -20.82 -10.44
C ARG A 203 -9.56 -20.91 -9.35
N PHE A 204 -8.49 -20.12 -9.45
CA PHE A 204 -7.40 -20.13 -8.47
C PHE A 204 -7.83 -19.47 -7.15
N GLY A 205 -8.68 -18.45 -7.21
CA GLY A 205 -9.26 -17.77 -6.07
C GLY A 205 -10.13 -18.71 -5.23
N ILE A 206 -11.06 -19.46 -5.84
CA ILE A 206 -11.88 -20.45 -5.10
C ILE A 206 -11.01 -21.53 -4.46
N ALA A 207 -9.98 -22.02 -5.17
CA ALA A 207 -9.07 -23.02 -4.62
C ALA A 207 -8.29 -22.48 -3.41
N THR A 208 -7.80 -21.24 -3.50
CA THR A 208 -7.09 -20.54 -2.42
C THR A 208 -8.01 -20.30 -1.23
N LEU A 209 -9.23 -19.84 -1.48
CA LEU A 209 -10.28 -19.58 -0.48
C LEU A 209 -10.62 -20.85 0.31
N ALA A 210 -10.86 -21.96 -0.39
CA ALA A 210 -11.16 -23.24 0.23
C ALA A 210 -9.98 -23.77 1.05
N LYS A 211 -8.75 -23.69 0.51
CA LYS A 211 -7.52 -24.14 1.19
C LYS A 211 -7.20 -23.30 2.43
N ALA A 212 -7.54 -22.01 2.42
CA ALA A 212 -7.44 -21.12 3.58
C ALA A 212 -8.52 -21.38 4.65
N GLY A 213 -9.46 -22.31 4.40
CA GLY A 213 -10.50 -22.68 5.34
C GLY A 213 -11.72 -21.75 5.32
N PHE A 214 -11.99 -21.07 4.21
CA PHE A 214 -13.19 -20.26 3.99
C PHE A 214 -14.23 -21.00 3.13
N ASP A 215 -15.49 -20.54 3.16
CA ASP A 215 -16.56 -21.16 2.36
C ASP A 215 -16.34 -20.87 0.87
N ALA A 216 -16.05 -21.92 0.08
CA ALA A 216 -15.91 -21.84 -1.37
C ALA A 216 -17.16 -21.27 -2.06
N ASN A 217 -18.35 -21.42 -1.46
CA ASN A 217 -19.60 -20.88 -2.00
C ASN A 217 -19.73 -19.36 -1.80
N ALA A 218 -18.89 -18.73 -0.99
CA ALA A 218 -18.94 -17.30 -0.76
C ALA A 218 -18.67 -16.49 -2.03
N MET A 219 -17.75 -16.95 -2.90
CA MET A 219 -17.47 -16.29 -4.18
C MET A 219 -18.71 -16.23 -5.10
N PRO A 220 -19.35 -17.36 -5.48
CA PRO A 220 -20.55 -17.30 -6.33
C PRO A 220 -21.74 -16.61 -5.64
N GLN A 221 -21.87 -16.67 -4.32
CA GLN A 221 -22.90 -15.94 -3.57
C GLN A 221 -22.69 -14.42 -3.71
N PHE A 222 -21.46 -13.96 -3.53
CA PHE A 222 -21.08 -12.56 -3.70
C PHE A 222 -21.32 -12.08 -5.14
N PHE A 223 -20.87 -12.85 -6.14
CA PHE A 223 -21.12 -12.56 -7.56
C PHE A 223 -22.62 -12.46 -7.88
N THR A 224 -23.41 -13.42 -7.40
CA THR A 224 -24.87 -13.42 -7.60
C THR A 224 -25.49 -12.15 -7.03
N ARG A 225 -25.12 -11.78 -5.80
CA ARG A 225 -25.66 -10.57 -5.15
C ARG A 225 -25.27 -9.31 -5.90
N LEU A 226 -24.02 -9.20 -6.33
CA LEU A 226 -23.56 -8.07 -7.09
C LEU A 226 -24.30 -7.94 -8.44
N ALA A 227 -24.48 -9.06 -9.14
CA ALA A 227 -25.24 -9.09 -10.38
C ALA A 227 -26.72 -8.70 -10.17
N ASP A 228 -27.35 -9.16 -9.08
CA ASP A 228 -28.72 -8.80 -8.72
C ASP A 228 -28.85 -7.31 -8.34
N GLU A 229 -27.91 -6.78 -7.55
CA GLU A 229 -27.89 -5.38 -7.10
C GLU A 229 -27.76 -4.40 -8.26
N TYR A 230 -26.95 -4.74 -9.27
CA TYR A 230 -26.67 -3.86 -10.40
C TYR A 230 -27.38 -4.24 -11.71
N ARG A 231 -28.25 -5.26 -11.73
CA ARG A 231 -28.99 -5.71 -12.93
C ARG A 231 -29.72 -4.58 -13.66
N TYR A 232 -30.29 -3.64 -12.89
CA TYR A 232 -31.08 -2.52 -13.41
C TYR A 232 -30.44 -1.15 -13.10
N ALA A 233 -29.18 -1.13 -12.64
CA ALA A 233 -28.48 0.11 -12.37
C ALA A 233 -28.09 0.78 -13.69
N SER A 234 -28.29 2.09 -13.79
CA SER A 234 -27.90 2.88 -14.97
C SER A 234 -26.38 2.97 -15.14
N LYS A 235 -25.62 2.82 -14.05
CA LYS A 235 -24.16 2.81 -14.04
C LYS A 235 -23.68 1.62 -13.21
N PRO A 236 -22.90 0.68 -13.79
CA PRO A 236 -22.28 -0.38 -13.02
C PRO A 236 -21.20 0.17 -12.07
N PRO A 237 -20.89 -0.52 -10.97
CA PRO A 237 -19.84 -0.12 -10.05
C PRO A 237 -18.46 -0.29 -10.72
N PRO A 238 -17.42 0.44 -10.24
CA PRO A 238 -16.07 0.35 -10.78
C PRO A 238 -15.54 -1.09 -10.90
N MET A 239 -15.83 -1.94 -9.92
CA MET A 239 -15.43 -3.35 -9.94
C MET A 239 -15.90 -4.11 -11.18
N LEU A 240 -17.13 -3.84 -11.68
CA LEU A 240 -17.65 -4.52 -12.86
C LEU A 240 -17.09 -3.95 -14.19
N LEU A 241 -16.40 -2.81 -14.14
CA LEU A 241 -15.70 -2.24 -15.28
C LEU A 241 -14.33 -2.91 -15.48
N THR A 242 -13.65 -3.23 -14.38
CA THR A 242 -12.33 -3.89 -14.40
C THR A 242 -12.43 -5.42 -14.39
N HIS A 243 -13.48 -5.95 -13.74
CA HIS A 243 -13.80 -7.38 -13.63
C HIS A 243 -15.20 -7.67 -14.19
N PRO A 244 -15.35 -7.79 -15.53
CA PRO A 244 -16.66 -8.05 -16.14
C PRO A 244 -17.28 -9.36 -15.62
N LEU A 245 -18.52 -9.32 -15.13
CA LEU A 245 -19.22 -10.46 -14.53
C LEU A 245 -20.44 -10.92 -15.36
N PRO A 246 -20.23 -11.53 -16.54
CA PRO A 246 -21.31 -12.18 -17.28
C PRO A 246 -21.86 -13.43 -16.55
N GLU A 247 -23.08 -13.84 -16.89
CA GLU A 247 -23.78 -14.97 -16.24
C GLU A 247 -23.00 -16.30 -16.32
N ASP A 248 -22.18 -16.49 -17.38
CA ASP A 248 -21.36 -17.69 -17.52
C ASP A 248 -20.25 -17.79 -16.45
N ARG A 249 -19.72 -16.65 -15.96
CA ARG A 249 -18.79 -16.65 -14.80
C ARG A 249 -19.49 -17.01 -13.51
N ILE A 250 -20.72 -16.55 -13.30
CA ILE A 250 -21.50 -16.90 -12.11
C ILE A 250 -21.81 -18.40 -12.12
N THR A 251 -22.13 -18.95 -13.29
CA THR A 251 -22.37 -20.39 -13.44
C THR A 251 -21.10 -21.21 -13.22
N ASP A 252 -19.99 -20.82 -13.84
CA ASP A 252 -18.68 -21.49 -13.68
C ASP A 252 -18.19 -21.48 -12.23
N SER A 253 -18.28 -20.33 -11.54
CA SER A 253 -17.90 -20.23 -10.12
C SER A 253 -18.79 -21.09 -9.21
N ARG A 254 -20.10 -21.19 -9.48
CA ARG A 254 -20.99 -22.13 -8.76
C ARG A 254 -20.60 -23.59 -8.99
N GLU A 255 -20.30 -23.98 -10.22
CA GLU A 255 -19.89 -25.34 -10.56
C GLU A 255 -18.58 -25.72 -9.85
N ARG A 256 -17.61 -24.79 -9.80
CA ARG A 256 -16.34 -25.00 -9.07
C ARG A 256 -16.55 -25.08 -7.57
N ALA A 257 -17.33 -24.17 -6.98
CA ALA A 257 -17.57 -24.17 -5.53
C ALA A 257 -18.19 -25.49 -5.04
N ARG A 258 -19.06 -26.11 -5.85
CA ARG A 258 -19.67 -27.43 -5.56
C ARG A 258 -18.67 -28.59 -5.47
N GLN A 259 -17.45 -28.42 -5.98
CA GLN A 259 -16.40 -29.44 -5.85
C GLN A 259 -15.79 -29.47 -4.44
N TYR A 260 -16.06 -28.46 -3.63
CA TYR A 260 -15.60 -28.38 -2.25
C TYR A 260 -16.72 -28.75 -1.28
N PRO A 261 -16.41 -29.38 -0.14
CA PRO A 261 -17.39 -29.64 0.90
C PRO A 261 -18.07 -28.34 1.35
N PRO A 262 -19.39 -28.33 1.59
CA PRO A 262 -20.07 -27.17 2.12
C PRO A 262 -19.52 -26.85 3.52
N LEU A 263 -19.05 -25.62 3.71
CA LEU A 263 -18.49 -25.16 4.97
C LEU A 263 -19.39 -24.06 5.54
N LYS A 264 -19.92 -24.27 6.74
CA LYS A 264 -20.60 -23.21 7.51
C LYS A 264 -19.66 -22.72 8.60
N LEU A 265 -19.06 -21.56 8.38
CA LEU A 265 -18.22 -20.91 9.38
C LEU A 265 -19.05 -20.13 10.39
N ALA A 266 -18.63 -20.18 11.65
CA ALA A 266 -19.13 -19.23 12.64
C ALA A 266 -18.68 -17.82 12.23
N PRO A 267 -19.52 -16.79 12.40
CA PRO A 267 -19.12 -15.42 12.09
C PRO A 267 -17.89 -15.01 12.90
N HIS A 268 -16.89 -14.42 12.23
CA HIS A 268 -15.66 -13.96 12.86
C HIS A 268 -15.84 -12.53 13.38
N LEU A 269 -15.67 -12.32 14.69
CA LEU A 269 -15.94 -11.03 15.33
C LEU A 269 -15.10 -9.89 14.72
N ASP A 270 -13.83 -10.12 14.41
CA ASP A 270 -12.93 -9.07 13.89
C ASP A 270 -13.38 -8.54 12.52
N TYR A 271 -13.96 -9.38 11.66
CA TYR A 271 -14.57 -8.90 10.42
C TYR A 271 -15.69 -7.90 10.69
N HIS A 272 -16.54 -8.21 11.67
CA HIS A 272 -17.64 -7.34 12.05
C HIS A 272 -17.17 -6.07 12.78
N LEU A 273 -16.06 -6.14 13.53
CA LEU A 273 -15.41 -4.97 14.12
C LEU A 273 -14.79 -4.06 13.06
N ALA A 274 -14.06 -4.63 12.10
CA ALA A 274 -13.53 -3.88 10.96
C ALA A 274 -14.66 -3.21 10.16
N ARG A 275 -15.73 -3.96 9.87
CA ARG A 275 -16.94 -3.41 9.21
C ARG A 275 -17.58 -2.29 10.01
N ALA A 276 -17.74 -2.44 11.33
CA ALA A 276 -18.30 -1.42 12.19
C ALA A 276 -17.42 -0.15 12.21
N ARG A 277 -16.09 -0.30 12.28
CA ARG A 277 -15.15 0.83 12.21
C ARG A 277 -15.23 1.56 10.86
N ILE A 278 -15.36 0.82 9.77
CA ILE A 278 -15.54 1.39 8.43
C ILE A 278 -16.84 2.19 8.34
N ILE A 279 -17.95 1.64 8.85
CA ILE A 279 -19.24 2.35 8.83
C ILE A 279 -19.17 3.63 9.67
N ALA A 280 -18.52 3.57 10.83
CA ALA A 280 -18.37 4.72 11.73
C ALA A 280 -17.47 5.82 11.15
N ARG A 281 -16.34 5.48 10.50
CA ARG A 281 -15.27 6.44 10.16
C ARG A 281 -14.94 6.60 8.68
N TYR A 282 -15.21 5.59 7.84
CA TYR A 282 -14.65 5.49 6.49
C TYR A 282 -15.66 5.20 5.36
N ALA A 283 -16.94 5.07 5.67
CA ALA A 283 -18.00 4.83 4.70
C ALA A 283 -18.56 6.11 4.06
N GLY A 284 -18.18 7.29 4.55
CA GLY A 284 -18.73 8.57 4.12
C GLY A 284 -20.21 8.74 4.47
N ILE A 285 -20.63 8.12 5.58
CA ILE A 285 -21.97 8.20 6.15
C ILE A 285 -21.89 9.18 7.33
N ASP A 286 -22.89 10.05 7.48
CA ASP A 286 -22.98 10.95 8.63
C ASP A 286 -23.28 10.19 9.93
N ALA A 287 -23.00 10.82 11.07
CA ALA A 287 -23.07 10.16 12.37
C ALA A 287 -24.47 9.67 12.74
N ASP A 288 -25.53 10.43 12.41
CA ASP A 288 -26.91 10.05 12.71
C ASP A 288 -27.32 8.83 11.86
N ALA A 289 -27.02 8.85 10.56
CA ALA A 289 -27.28 7.72 9.68
C ALA A 289 -26.47 6.46 10.07
N ALA A 290 -25.24 6.62 10.58
CA ALA A 290 -24.45 5.52 11.11
C ALA A 290 -25.07 4.92 12.38
N LEU A 291 -25.49 5.76 13.35
CA LEU A 291 -26.20 5.31 14.56
C LEU A 291 -27.51 4.59 14.22
N ASP A 292 -28.29 5.10 13.26
CA ASP A 292 -29.51 4.47 12.76
C ASP A 292 -29.23 3.13 12.07
N TRP A 293 -28.12 3.01 11.35
CA TRP A 293 -27.68 1.74 10.78
C TRP A 293 -27.35 0.73 11.88
N PHE A 294 -26.61 1.14 12.91
CA PHE A 294 -26.28 0.27 14.04
C PHE A 294 -27.54 -0.15 14.82
N ALA A 295 -28.45 0.77 15.13
CA ALA A 295 -29.69 0.48 15.85
C ALA A 295 -30.62 -0.49 15.10
N ARG A 296 -30.66 -0.41 13.76
CA ARG A 296 -31.42 -1.38 12.94
C ARG A 296 -30.72 -2.73 12.86
N SER A 297 -29.39 -2.75 12.79
CA SER A 297 -28.59 -3.96 12.68
C SER A 297 -28.59 -4.77 13.98
N GLU A 298 -28.58 -4.08 15.13
CA GLU A 298 -28.66 -4.66 16.47
C GLU A 298 -29.83 -5.64 16.64
N LYS A 299 -30.98 -5.34 16.02
CA LYS A 299 -32.20 -6.18 16.13
C LYS A 299 -32.13 -7.49 15.34
N LYS A 300 -31.20 -7.58 14.39
CA LYS A 300 -31.13 -8.70 13.43
C LYS A 300 -29.86 -9.54 13.59
N ILE A 301 -28.81 -8.97 14.17
CA ILE A 301 -27.51 -9.61 14.26
C ILE A 301 -27.48 -10.66 15.37
N ASP A 302 -26.69 -11.71 15.15
CA ASP A 302 -26.45 -12.75 16.13
C ASP A 302 -25.93 -12.18 17.46
N ALA A 303 -26.32 -12.78 18.59
CA ALA A 303 -25.93 -12.33 19.93
C ALA A 303 -24.40 -12.27 20.11
N THR A 304 -23.67 -13.20 19.50
CA THR A 304 -22.19 -13.26 19.55
C THR A 304 -21.52 -12.08 18.83
N LEU A 305 -22.24 -11.39 17.95
CA LEU A 305 -21.74 -10.26 17.17
C LEU A 305 -22.26 -8.91 17.66
N GLN A 306 -23.15 -8.89 18.66
CA GLN A 306 -23.60 -7.65 19.31
C GLN A 306 -22.44 -6.73 19.75
N PRO A 307 -21.30 -7.25 20.25
CA PRO A 307 -20.14 -6.43 20.58
C PRO A 307 -19.66 -5.55 19.43
N SER A 308 -19.76 -6.01 18.17
CA SER A 308 -19.37 -5.21 17.00
C SER A 308 -20.26 -3.99 16.76
N ILE A 309 -21.56 -4.12 17.08
CA ILE A 309 -22.53 -3.02 16.96
C ILE A 309 -22.30 -2.00 18.08
N GLN A 310 -22.08 -2.46 19.31
CA GLN A 310 -21.76 -1.56 20.43
C GLN A 310 -20.45 -0.82 20.19
N TYR A 311 -19.45 -1.52 19.67
CA TYR A 311 -18.18 -0.93 19.27
C TYR A 311 -18.39 0.17 18.24
N GLY A 312 -19.12 -0.11 17.16
CA GLY A 312 -19.43 0.89 16.13
C GLY A 312 -20.16 2.13 16.66
N LYS A 313 -21.19 1.94 17.51
CA LYS A 313 -21.87 3.06 18.18
C LYS A 313 -20.93 3.87 19.05
N ALA A 314 -20.05 3.20 19.81
CA ALA A 314 -19.10 3.87 20.68
C ALA A 314 -18.10 4.72 19.91
N LEU A 315 -17.61 4.24 18.75
CA LEU A 315 -16.78 5.05 17.85
C LEU A 315 -17.51 6.31 17.37
N VAL A 316 -18.78 6.17 16.94
CA VAL A 316 -19.56 7.34 16.51
C VAL A 316 -19.77 8.34 17.67
N TYR A 317 -20.10 7.85 18.87
CA TYR A 317 -20.23 8.73 20.04
C TYR A 317 -18.91 9.40 20.44
N LEU A 318 -17.80 8.67 20.35
CA LEU A 318 -16.45 9.20 20.59
C LEU A 318 -16.14 10.35 19.61
N ASP A 319 -16.37 10.13 18.32
CA ASP A 319 -16.12 11.13 17.26
C ASP A 319 -17.06 12.35 17.40
N LEU A 320 -18.27 12.17 17.95
CA LEU A 320 -19.20 13.23 18.33
C LEU A 320 -18.92 13.89 19.70
N LYS A 321 -17.87 13.46 20.41
CA LYS A 321 -17.52 13.90 21.78
C LYS A 321 -18.60 13.64 22.84
N GLN A 322 -19.48 12.67 22.60
CA GLN A 322 -20.50 12.19 23.55
C GLN A 322 -19.90 11.10 24.45
N PHE A 323 -18.91 11.49 25.27
CA PHE A 323 -18.12 10.55 26.07
C PHE A 323 -18.96 9.80 27.12
N ASP A 324 -20.03 10.44 27.62
CA ASP A 324 -21.01 9.85 28.54
C ASP A 324 -21.69 8.60 27.96
N LYS A 325 -21.82 8.52 26.64
CA LYS A 325 -22.36 7.35 25.92
C LYS A 325 -21.27 6.39 25.45
N ALA A 326 -20.11 6.91 25.04
CA ALA A 326 -19.02 6.08 24.52
C ALA A 326 -18.33 5.25 25.62
N GLU A 327 -18.07 5.84 26.78
CA GLU A 327 -17.36 5.21 27.90
C GLU A 327 -18.01 3.92 28.41
N PRO A 328 -19.32 3.86 28.75
CA PRO A 328 -19.93 2.63 29.25
C PRO A 328 -19.88 1.49 28.23
N LEU A 329 -19.95 1.80 26.93
CA LEU A 329 -19.85 0.79 25.86
C LEU A 329 -18.43 0.24 25.76
N LEU A 330 -17.42 1.09 25.62
CA LEU A 330 -16.03 0.64 25.46
C LEU A 330 -15.49 -0.04 26.72
N THR A 331 -15.81 0.46 27.91
CA THR A 331 -15.36 -0.16 29.16
C THR A 331 -15.95 -1.57 29.35
N GLN A 332 -17.21 -1.79 28.96
CA GLN A 332 -17.81 -3.12 28.97
C GLN A 332 -17.14 -4.05 27.96
N LEU A 333 -16.88 -3.59 26.73
CA LEU A 333 -16.21 -4.38 25.69
C LEU A 333 -14.80 -4.80 26.09
N VAL A 334 -13.99 -3.87 26.63
CA VAL A 334 -12.64 -4.16 27.13
C VAL A 334 -12.68 -5.11 28.33
N LYS A 335 -13.71 -5.03 29.18
CA LYS A 335 -13.87 -5.96 30.31
C LYS A 335 -14.15 -7.39 29.83
N GLU A 336 -14.94 -7.55 28.78
CA GLU A 336 -15.30 -8.85 28.20
C GLU A 336 -14.14 -9.46 27.41
N GLN A 337 -13.43 -8.66 26.62
CA GLN A 337 -12.27 -9.08 25.83
C GLN A 337 -11.10 -8.10 26.01
N PRO A 338 -10.31 -8.25 27.08
CA PRO A 338 -9.27 -7.29 27.46
C PRO A 338 -8.08 -7.20 26.49
N ASP A 339 -7.91 -8.21 25.63
CA ASP A 339 -6.78 -8.29 24.69
C ASP A 339 -7.20 -7.98 23.25
N ASN A 340 -8.46 -7.58 23.01
CA ASN A 340 -8.93 -7.24 21.66
C ASN A 340 -8.37 -5.88 21.21
N HIS A 341 -7.59 -5.88 20.13
CA HIS A 341 -6.89 -4.68 19.65
C HIS A 341 -7.84 -3.57 19.18
N PHE A 342 -9.01 -3.88 18.62
CA PHE A 342 -10.02 -2.87 18.25
C PHE A 342 -10.53 -2.11 19.47
N TYR A 343 -10.72 -2.83 20.59
CA TYR A 343 -11.22 -2.24 21.84
C TYR A 343 -10.13 -1.44 22.55
N LEU A 344 -8.90 -1.96 22.59
CA LEU A 344 -7.76 -1.29 23.18
C LEU A 344 -7.38 0.00 22.44
N ASP A 345 -7.45 -0.01 21.11
CA ASP A 345 -7.30 1.19 20.27
C ASP A 345 -8.36 2.24 20.63
N ALA A 346 -9.65 1.90 20.56
CA ALA A 346 -10.74 2.85 20.79
C ALA A 346 -10.85 3.36 22.24
N ILE A 347 -10.60 2.51 23.25
CA ILE A 347 -10.59 2.96 24.66
C ILE A 347 -9.39 3.87 24.94
N SER A 348 -8.26 3.68 24.24
CA SER A 348 -7.10 4.56 24.40
C SER A 348 -7.39 5.96 23.87
N ASP A 349 -8.05 6.08 22.71
CA ASP A 349 -8.56 7.37 22.18
C ASP A 349 -9.51 8.03 23.18
N LEU A 350 -10.49 7.29 23.71
CA LEU A 350 -11.44 7.81 24.69
C LEU A 350 -10.73 8.34 25.95
N TYR A 351 -9.77 7.60 26.50
CA TYR A 351 -9.04 8.02 27.69
C TYR A 351 -8.12 9.21 27.44
N ILE A 352 -7.57 9.36 26.22
CA ILE A 352 -6.85 10.57 25.82
C ILE A 352 -7.81 11.77 25.86
N GLU A 353 -8.99 11.67 25.23
CA GLU A 353 -9.98 12.76 25.19
C GLU A 353 -10.52 13.13 26.58
N LEU A 354 -10.67 12.14 27.46
CA LEU A 354 -11.07 12.35 28.87
C LEU A 354 -9.93 12.89 29.77
N LYS A 355 -8.73 13.14 29.23
CA LYS A 355 -7.53 13.53 29.98
C LYS A 355 -7.11 12.50 31.04
N GLN A 356 -7.37 11.23 30.76
CA GLN A 356 -7.05 10.07 31.60
C GLN A 356 -6.00 9.17 30.94
N ALA A 357 -5.00 9.78 30.29
CA ALA A 357 -3.97 9.06 29.52
C ALA A 357 -3.21 8.00 30.36
N ASP A 358 -3.09 8.17 31.68
CA ASP A 358 -2.48 7.18 32.58
C ASP A 358 -3.24 5.83 32.58
N LYS A 359 -4.57 5.86 32.43
CA LYS A 359 -5.39 4.64 32.30
C LYS A 359 -5.10 3.94 30.96
N ALA A 360 -5.02 4.70 29.87
CA ALA A 360 -4.67 4.18 28.56
C ALA A 360 -3.27 3.56 28.55
N GLN A 361 -2.28 4.25 29.14
CA GLN A 361 -0.92 3.74 29.29
C GLN A 361 -0.91 2.40 30.04
N SER A 362 -1.58 2.33 31.20
CA SER A 362 -1.60 1.11 32.01
C SER A 362 -2.21 -0.09 31.27
N LEU A 363 -3.26 0.15 30.48
CA LEU A 363 -3.89 -0.88 29.66
C LEU A 363 -2.97 -1.36 28.53
N LEU A 364 -2.40 -0.43 27.77
CA LEU A 364 -1.53 -0.75 26.63
C LEU A 364 -0.22 -1.41 27.07
N GLU A 365 0.37 -0.98 28.18
CA GLU A 365 1.54 -1.66 28.77
C GLU A 365 1.23 -3.11 29.16
N LYS A 366 0.04 -3.37 29.72
CA LYS A 366 -0.39 -4.73 30.05
C LYS A 366 -0.57 -5.57 28.78
N ALA A 367 -1.17 -5.00 27.73
CA ALA A 367 -1.36 -5.69 26.45
C ALA A 367 -0.02 -6.00 25.76
N LEU A 368 0.89 -5.02 25.69
CA LEU A 368 2.23 -5.18 25.10
C LEU A 368 3.12 -6.20 25.83
N LYS A 369 2.86 -6.48 27.11
CA LYS A 369 3.53 -7.60 27.82
C LYS A 369 3.09 -8.96 27.30
N GLN A 370 1.85 -9.08 26.83
CA GLN A 370 1.28 -10.33 26.31
C GLN A 370 1.60 -10.50 24.81
N THR A 371 1.53 -9.42 24.05
CA THR A 371 1.83 -9.38 22.61
C THR A 371 2.96 -8.38 22.30
N PRO A 372 4.22 -8.72 22.64
CA PRO A 372 5.35 -7.84 22.37
C PRO A 372 5.48 -7.52 20.88
N ASN A 373 5.85 -6.27 20.56
CA ASN A 373 6.06 -5.77 19.20
C ASN A 373 4.80 -5.75 18.30
N ASN A 374 3.59 -5.89 18.84
CA ASN A 374 2.38 -5.66 18.06
C ASN A 374 2.32 -4.19 17.58
N SER A 375 2.12 -3.97 16.27
CA SER A 375 2.21 -2.64 15.67
C SER A 375 1.10 -1.70 16.17
N VAL A 376 -0.14 -2.17 16.21
CA VAL A 376 -1.32 -1.41 16.70
C VAL A 376 -1.12 -0.95 18.14
N LEU A 377 -0.74 -1.86 19.03
CA LEU A 377 -0.55 -1.52 20.44
C LEU A 377 0.64 -0.59 20.64
N THR A 378 1.72 -0.79 19.89
CA THR A 378 2.94 0.02 19.98
C THR A 378 2.67 1.46 19.54
N ILE A 379 1.94 1.66 18.44
CA ILE A 379 1.66 3.00 17.93
C ILE A 379 0.64 3.75 18.80
N ASN A 380 -0.38 3.06 19.31
CA ASN A 380 -1.30 3.63 20.30
C ASN A 380 -0.57 4.00 21.60
N TYR A 381 0.36 3.17 22.06
CA TYR A 381 1.13 3.46 23.26
C TYR A 381 2.04 4.68 23.07
N ALA A 382 2.70 4.78 21.91
CA ALA A 382 3.49 5.96 21.56
C ALA A 382 2.63 7.24 21.50
N ASN A 383 1.42 7.17 20.94
CA ASN A 383 0.47 8.28 20.94
C ASN A 383 0.07 8.69 22.37
N VAL A 384 -0.22 7.73 23.26
CA VAL A 384 -0.52 8.02 24.68
C VAL A 384 0.65 8.74 25.37
N LEU A 385 1.90 8.29 25.16
CA LEU A 385 3.08 8.96 25.71
C LEU A 385 3.24 10.39 25.19
N LEU A 386 2.95 10.63 23.92
CA LEU A 386 2.93 11.97 23.33
C LEU A 386 1.89 12.87 24.01
N LYS A 387 0.69 12.36 24.30
CA LYS A 387 -0.37 13.12 24.99
C LYS A 387 -0.09 13.36 26.46
N GLN A 388 0.84 12.63 27.06
CA GLN A 388 1.38 12.87 28.40
C GLN A 388 2.62 13.77 28.40
N ASP A 389 3.00 14.35 27.25
CA ASP A 389 4.24 15.11 27.05
C ASP A 389 5.54 14.31 27.37
N LYS A 390 5.48 12.97 27.35
CA LYS A 390 6.64 12.07 27.55
C LYS A 390 7.40 11.83 26.24
N PHE A 391 7.88 12.92 25.64
CA PHE A 391 8.42 12.90 24.27
C PHE A 391 9.64 11.97 24.10
N THR A 392 10.56 11.95 25.06
CA THR A 392 11.76 11.09 24.99
C THR A 392 11.41 9.61 24.96
N ASP A 393 10.40 9.20 25.75
CA ASP A 393 9.92 7.82 25.77
C ASP A 393 9.21 7.47 24.47
N ALA A 394 8.36 8.37 23.97
CA ALA A 394 7.69 8.20 22.69
C ALA A 394 8.70 8.06 21.53
N ILE A 395 9.73 8.92 21.46
CA ILE A 395 10.77 8.88 20.42
C ILE A 395 11.49 7.53 20.42
N ARG A 396 11.90 7.03 21.59
CA ARG A 396 12.59 5.73 21.69
C ARG A 396 11.75 4.57 21.15
N ILE A 397 10.45 4.59 21.42
CA ILE A 397 9.53 3.57 20.89
C ILE A 397 9.34 3.75 19.39
N LEU A 398 9.10 4.99 18.96
CA LEU A 398 8.82 5.32 17.56
C LEU A 398 10.02 5.09 16.64
N GLN A 399 11.26 5.30 17.10
CA GLN A 399 12.47 4.99 16.34
C GLN A 399 12.57 3.48 16.02
N ARG A 400 12.24 2.63 17.00
CA ARG A 400 12.17 1.18 16.75
C ARG A 400 10.97 0.83 15.86
N TYR A 401 9.82 1.44 16.13
CA TYR A 401 8.61 1.22 15.34
C TYR A 401 8.81 1.53 13.85
N THR A 402 9.39 2.69 13.52
CA THR A 402 9.61 3.11 12.12
C THR A 402 10.75 2.35 11.46
N HIS A 403 11.66 1.76 12.23
CA HIS A 403 12.63 0.79 11.71
C HIS A 403 11.95 -0.51 11.29
N ASP A 404 11.08 -1.05 12.14
CA ASP A 404 10.37 -2.31 11.90
C ASP A 404 9.22 -2.14 10.88
N ASN A 405 8.65 -0.93 10.78
CA ASN A 405 7.51 -0.59 9.93
C ASN A 405 7.81 0.66 9.05
N PRO A 406 8.82 0.62 8.16
CA PRO A 406 9.29 1.80 7.44
C PRO A 406 8.27 2.41 6.48
N ASN A 407 7.24 1.64 6.12
CA ASN A 407 6.18 2.06 5.20
C ASN A 407 4.93 2.62 5.91
N ASP A 408 4.89 2.62 7.24
CA ASP A 408 3.77 3.18 8.00
C ASP A 408 3.97 4.68 8.24
N ILE A 409 3.12 5.48 7.59
CA ILE A 409 3.13 6.94 7.69
C ILE A 409 2.80 7.41 9.11
N ASN A 410 1.95 6.69 9.85
CA ASN A 410 1.54 7.09 11.19
C ASN A 410 2.75 7.12 12.14
N GLY A 411 3.63 6.12 12.04
CA GLY A 411 4.85 6.05 12.84
C GLY A 411 5.76 7.25 12.60
N TRP A 412 5.99 7.60 11.34
CA TRP A 412 6.81 8.76 10.97
C TRP A 412 6.15 10.08 11.38
N GLN A 413 4.83 10.19 11.31
CA GLN A 413 4.10 11.38 11.77
C GLN A 413 4.24 11.59 13.27
N LEU A 414 4.01 10.55 14.07
CA LEU A 414 4.19 10.64 15.52
C LEU A 414 5.66 10.90 15.89
N LEU A 415 6.62 10.33 15.15
CA LEU A 415 8.04 10.57 15.39
C LEU A 415 8.44 12.02 15.09
N SER A 416 7.89 12.60 14.01
CA SER A 416 8.05 14.01 13.67
C SER A 416 7.44 14.90 14.75
N GLU A 417 6.20 14.64 15.18
CA GLU A 417 5.55 15.40 16.26
C GLU A 417 6.35 15.34 17.57
N ALA A 418 6.81 14.16 17.98
CA ALA A 418 7.58 13.97 19.19
C ALA A 418 8.91 14.74 19.17
N ASN A 419 9.65 14.66 18.06
CA ASN A 419 10.90 15.40 17.91
C ASN A 419 10.68 16.91 17.85
N SER A 420 9.64 17.37 17.14
CA SER A 420 9.28 18.79 17.08
C SER A 420 8.98 19.35 18.46
N ARG A 421 8.20 18.63 19.28
CA ARG A 421 7.83 19.03 20.64
C ARG A 421 9.01 19.00 21.63
N LEU A 422 9.97 18.09 21.42
CA LEU A 422 11.20 18.03 22.22
C LEU A 422 12.23 19.10 21.80
N GLY A 423 12.08 19.71 20.62
CA GLY A 423 13.04 20.67 20.07
C GLY A 423 14.15 20.05 19.21
N ASN A 424 14.02 18.78 18.83
CA ASN A 424 14.98 18.07 17.97
C ASN A 424 14.72 18.35 16.49
N SER A 425 14.99 19.58 16.03
CA SER A 425 14.61 20.02 14.68
C SER A 425 15.18 19.17 13.53
N ALA A 426 16.42 18.68 13.65
CA ALA A 426 17.02 17.84 12.61
C ALA A 426 16.30 16.49 12.45
N GLU A 427 15.91 15.86 13.57
CA GLU A 427 15.19 14.58 13.55
C GLU A 427 13.72 14.74 13.12
N ASP A 428 13.09 15.87 13.46
CA ASP A 428 11.77 16.23 12.93
C ASP A 428 11.81 16.33 11.40
N LEU A 429 12.77 17.08 10.86
CA LEU A 429 12.96 17.20 9.41
C LEU A 429 13.23 15.85 8.75
N ALA A 430 14.07 15.00 9.33
CA ALA A 430 14.33 13.67 8.81
C ALA A 430 13.04 12.81 8.76
N ALA A 431 12.25 12.79 9.83
CA ALA A 431 10.98 12.06 9.85
C ALA A 431 9.97 12.60 8.80
N ARG A 432 9.89 13.92 8.62
CA ARG A 432 9.11 14.53 7.53
C ARG A 432 9.64 14.16 6.15
N GLY A 433 10.96 14.01 6.01
CA GLY A 433 11.62 13.52 4.81
C GLY A 433 11.12 12.15 4.38
N GLU A 434 11.01 11.21 5.33
CA GLU A 434 10.46 9.87 5.05
C GLU A 434 9.00 9.90 4.61
N ILE A 435 8.16 10.73 5.24
CA ILE A 435 6.76 10.90 4.82
C ILE A 435 6.68 11.36 3.37
N MET A 436 7.48 12.37 2.99
CA MET A 436 7.53 12.86 1.61
C MET A 436 8.04 11.79 0.64
N ALA A 437 9.03 10.99 1.03
CA ALA A 437 9.54 9.89 0.22
C ALA A 437 8.48 8.79 0.00
N LEU A 438 7.71 8.44 1.04
CA LEU A 438 6.59 7.50 0.94
C LEU A 438 5.45 7.98 0.03
N GLN A 439 5.41 9.27 -0.27
CA GLN A 439 4.43 9.94 -1.14
C GLN A 439 5.00 10.33 -2.51
N ALA A 440 6.12 9.75 -2.94
CA ALA A 440 6.80 10.07 -4.21
C ALA A 440 7.21 11.55 -4.34
N ASN A 441 7.36 12.29 -3.24
CA ASN A 441 7.85 13.65 -3.24
C ASN A 441 9.34 13.69 -2.85
N TRP A 442 10.19 13.06 -3.68
CA TRP A 442 11.62 12.94 -3.43
C TRP A 442 12.33 14.29 -3.31
N ASN A 443 11.93 15.29 -4.10
CA ASN A 443 12.56 16.61 -4.05
C ASN A 443 12.37 17.25 -2.66
N LYS A 444 11.16 17.18 -2.11
CA LYS A 444 10.88 17.69 -0.76
C LYS A 444 11.51 16.81 0.32
N ALA A 445 11.58 15.50 0.12
CA ALA A 445 12.30 14.60 1.01
C ALA A 445 13.79 14.96 1.11
N ILE A 446 14.47 15.10 -0.04
CA ILE A 446 15.87 15.51 -0.14
C ILE A 446 16.07 16.89 0.50
N GLN A 447 15.16 17.84 0.24
CA GLN A 447 15.22 19.17 0.86
C GLN A 447 15.16 19.09 2.39
N PHE A 448 14.27 18.29 2.96
CA PHE A 448 14.20 18.11 4.42
C PHE A 448 15.45 17.47 4.99
N TYR A 449 16.00 16.44 4.36
CA TYR A 449 17.26 15.83 4.82
C TYR A 449 18.46 16.78 4.67
N THR A 450 18.50 17.60 3.62
CA THR A 450 19.54 18.61 3.43
C THR A 450 19.50 19.63 4.56
N GLN A 451 18.31 20.11 4.94
CA GLN A 451 18.14 21.01 6.08
C GLN A 451 18.53 20.32 7.39
N ALA A 452 18.15 19.06 7.59
CA ALA A 452 18.54 18.28 8.77
C ALA A 452 20.08 18.15 8.90
N SER A 453 20.77 17.87 7.79
CA SER A 453 22.24 17.79 7.71
C SER A 453 22.91 19.11 8.06
N GLN A 454 22.35 20.24 7.65
CA GLN A 454 22.88 21.57 7.95
C GLN A 454 22.70 22.00 9.43
N LEU A 455 21.80 21.36 10.17
CA LEU A 455 21.52 21.69 11.57
C LEU A 455 22.40 20.93 12.58
N VAL A 456 23.15 19.93 12.13
CA VAL A 456 23.99 19.09 13.01
C VAL A 456 25.47 19.42 12.84
N GLU A 457 26.29 18.94 13.78
CA GLU A 457 27.74 19.18 13.77
C GLU A 457 28.41 18.53 12.54
N LEU A 458 29.30 19.29 11.90
CA LEU A 458 30.06 18.85 10.74
C LEU A 458 30.94 17.64 11.10
N GLY A 459 30.86 16.57 10.32
CA GLY A 459 31.60 15.32 10.53
C GLY A 459 30.97 14.39 11.58
N SER A 460 29.82 14.74 12.16
CA SER A 460 29.11 13.88 13.10
C SER A 460 28.47 12.66 12.42
N LEU A 461 28.21 11.60 13.20
CA LEU A 461 27.46 10.43 12.72
C LEU A 461 26.04 10.80 12.26
N ALA A 462 25.42 11.81 12.88
CA ALA A 462 24.11 12.29 12.49
C ALA A 462 24.13 12.90 11.08
N GLN A 463 25.14 13.73 10.79
CA GLN A 463 25.33 14.32 9.47
C GLN A 463 25.52 13.22 8.41
N ALA A 464 26.44 12.29 8.67
CA ALA A 464 26.72 11.18 7.76
C ALA A 464 25.47 10.33 7.46
N ARG A 465 24.60 10.10 8.47
CA ARG A 465 23.33 9.39 8.28
C ARG A 465 22.37 10.16 7.38
N TYR A 466 22.23 11.48 7.56
CA TYR A 466 21.37 12.30 6.72
C TYR A 466 21.87 12.38 5.28
N ASP A 467 23.17 12.59 5.09
CA ASP A 467 23.80 12.64 3.77
C ASP A 467 23.66 11.30 3.04
N ALA A 468 23.91 10.19 3.73
CA ALA A 468 23.70 8.86 3.15
C ALA A 468 22.22 8.62 2.76
N ARG A 469 21.27 9.16 3.52
CA ARG A 469 19.85 9.07 3.16
C ARG A 469 19.50 9.96 1.97
N ILE A 470 20.12 11.13 1.82
CA ILE A 470 20.00 11.97 0.61
C ILE A 470 20.46 11.18 -0.61
N ASP A 471 21.62 10.52 -0.54
CA ASP A 471 22.15 9.70 -1.64
C ASP A 471 21.17 8.60 -2.03
N GLN A 472 20.61 7.88 -1.04
CA GLN A 472 19.59 6.86 -1.28
C GLN A 472 18.34 7.44 -1.96
N LEU A 473 17.85 8.60 -1.51
CA LEU A 473 16.69 9.27 -2.09
C LEU A 473 16.96 9.75 -3.52
N MET A 474 18.18 10.21 -3.82
CA MET A 474 18.61 10.57 -5.16
C MET A 474 18.61 9.34 -6.08
N VAL A 475 19.18 8.22 -5.63
CA VAL A 475 19.16 6.95 -6.37
C VAL A 475 17.73 6.44 -6.57
N GLN A 476 16.86 6.52 -5.55
CA GLN A 476 15.46 6.13 -5.69
C GLN A 476 14.72 7.02 -6.69
N ARG A 477 14.95 8.33 -6.64
CA ARG A 477 14.40 9.29 -7.60
C ARG A 477 14.91 8.99 -9.00
N GLU A 478 16.20 8.76 -9.18
CA GLU A 478 16.80 8.44 -10.48
C GLU A 478 16.28 7.11 -11.03
N ARG A 479 16.19 6.07 -10.21
CA ARG A 479 15.57 4.80 -10.61
C ARG A 479 14.11 4.98 -11.02
N PHE A 480 13.36 5.80 -10.29
CA PHE A 480 11.99 6.12 -10.64
C PHE A 480 11.90 6.93 -11.94
N LEU A 481 12.80 7.89 -12.13
CA LEU A 481 12.94 8.64 -13.37
C LEU A 481 13.55 7.79 -14.49
N SER A 482 14.21 6.67 -14.26
CA SER A 482 14.70 5.78 -15.32
C SER A 482 13.68 4.71 -15.70
N LEU A 483 12.50 4.69 -15.06
CA LEU A 483 11.31 4.03 -15.58
C LEU A 483 10.69 4.84 -16.74
N GLN A 484 11.30 6.00 -17.06
CA GLN A 484 11.25 6.71 -18.35
C GLN A 484 11.76 5.88 -19.50
#